data_AF-A0A6I1WNF0-F1
#
_entry.id   AF-A0A6I1WNF0-F1
#
_cell.length_a   1.000
_cell.length_b   1.000
_cell.length_c   1.000
_cell.angle_alpha   90.00
_cell.angle_beta   90.00
_cell.angle_gamma   90.00
#
_symmetry.space_group_name_H-M   'P 1'
#
loop_
_entity.id
_entity.type
_entity.pdbx_description
1 polymer ?
#
loop_
_entity_poly.entity_id
_entity_poly.type
_entity_poly.pdbx_seq_one_letter_code
_entity_poly.pdbx_strand_id
1 'polypeptide(L)'
;MSTTHQLFTAEERDLFIELLKEWPNSESGTDVASHSVSPFISFYFPPKPGNHVEATLLMLDVHEAFEQMLGKPYTIATHPVSERPYPYGSSRIPDLRKAAMEAYEAEAFLFNFTDEQNHRSSPTTAGYFWRHWFNPYKGKMQAYSSITFYYRWQWWLDNRDAWRCFVLKTIDLLKADQVYSGFAMANPLQFGTRSAIETWERSLTPAFYGLDIDYDFVMHSDLENGIRPPTWGFLLSDPWREKLDLTRKQVQENLAHPRISITELHSGLWIELGEQPELYPVELGVPELPMLLNKLLKPIRNDEMGLLGLGQWEGDPNERFTDPDSRRWLARFDADSDWPSTQKRFNAPPAKAAGQGLMPQLKRIIAGMACTQAGWWLAVGQTNTRRAFKAGETMPSVDSAPAGQLTLWQLDADQTAPEPARHAHSQEPAPREGRWELETDSCISCIRLLNEKLSTHQGRTVLWRWTVTRMRACSGEPCPYPGAYIFERKEGIRVHMNYGVVMTTLEGERVSWLWDGMEPPPDEG
;
A
#
# COMPACT_ATOMS: atom_id res chain seq x y z
N MET A 1 24.84 5.00 29.12
CA MET A 1 24.82 5.07 30.59
C MET A 1 24.68 3.67 31.13
N SER A 2 25.60 3.23 31.99
CA SER A 2 25.45 2.00 32.78
C SER A 2 24.42 2.28 33.89
N THR A 3 23.39 1.46 33.97
CA THR A 3 22.29 1.58 34.94
C THR A 3 22.56 0.63 36.10
N THR A 4 22.67 1.16 37.32
CA THR A 4 22.92 0.36 38.53
C THR A 4 21.65 -0.25 39.14
N HIS A 5 20.49 0.03 38.55
CA HIS A 5 19.17 -0.45 38.98
C HIS A 5 18.40 -1.01 37.78
N GLN A 6 17.40 -1.85 38.05
CA GLN A 6 16.44 -2.30 37.04
C GLN A 6 15.62 -1.11 36.53
N LEU A 7 15.44 -1.04 35.22
CA LEU A 7 14.68 0.03 34.56
C LEU A 7 13.17 -0.14 34.67
N PHE A 8 12.71 -1.38 34.87
CA PHE A 8 11.31 -1.74 35.11
C PHE A 8 11.26 -3.10 35.83
N THR A 9 10.15 -3.33 36.50
CA THR A 9 9.81 -4.57 37.21
C THR A 9 9.25 -5.63 36.26
N ALA A 10 9.17 -6.88 36.72
CA ALA A 10 8.55 -7.96 35.95
C ALA A 10 7.05 -7.70 35.75
N GLU A 11 6.37 -7.14 36.76
CA GLU A 11 4.97 -6.77 36.70
C GLU A 11 4.70 -5.67 35.65
N GLU A 12 5.55 -4.64 35.57
CA GLU A 12 5.45 -3.60 34.55
C GLU A 12 5.68 -4.15 33.14
N ARG A 13 6.63 -5.08 32.98
CA ARG A 13 6.85 -5.76 31.70
C ARG A 13 5.64 -6.59 31.29
N ASP A 14 5.09 -7.38 32.21
CA ASP A 14 3.98 -8.28 31.93
C ASP A 14 2.69 -7.48 31.63
N LEU A 15 2.46 -6.37 32.34
CA LEU A 15 1.39 -5.44 32.00
C LEU A 15 1.57 -4.84 30.60
N PHE A 16 2.80 -4.45 30.24
CA PHE A 16 3.07 -3.89 28.92
C PHE A 16 2.82 -4.92 27.80
N ILE A 17 3.18 -6.18 28.03
CA ILE A 17 2.88 -7.28 27.11
C ILE A 17 1.36 -7.40 26.89
N GLU A 18 0.56 -7.40 27.96
CA GLU A 18 -0.91 -7.49 27.81
C GLU A 18 -1.49 -6.28 27.08
N LEU A 19 -1.01 -5.06 27.38
CA LEU A 19 -1.40 -3.85 26.66
C LEU A 19 -1.08 -3.95 25.16
N LEU A 20 0.10 -4.46 24.80
CA LEU A 20 0.52 -4.60 23.41
C LEU A 20 -0.29 -5.66 22.64
N LYS A 21 -0.80 -6.69 23.32
CA LYS A 21 -1.72 -7.67 22.72
C LYS A 21 -3.08 -7.05 22.40
N GLU A 22 -3.57 -6.17 23.26
CA GLU A 22 -4.84 -5.44 23.05
C GLU A 22 -4.68 -4.33 22.01
N TRP A 23 -3.60 -3.55 22.12
CA TRP A 23 -3.32 -2.40 21.28
C TRP A 23 -1.81 -2.29 20.98
N PRO A 24 -1.36 -2.56 19.74
CA PRO A 24 0.06 -2.71 19.43
C PRO A 24 0.85 -1.39 19.44
N ASN A 25 0.17 -0.25 19.62
CA ASN A 25 0.78 1.06 19.82
C ASN A 25 0.51 1.59 21.23
N SER A 26 1.00 0.84 22.21
CA SER A 26 0.92 1.17 23.63
C SER A 26 2.27 1.66 24.16
N GLU A 27 2.26 2.30 25.33
CA GLU A 27 3.45 2.75 26.03
C GLU A 27 3.55 2.17 27.45
N SER A 28 4.78 2.09 27.95
CA SER A 28 5.07 1.76 29.33
C SER A 28 6.15 2.69 29.88
N GLY A 29 5.97 3.11 31.13
CA GLY A 29 6.91 3.98 31.83
C GLY A 29 6.24 4.85 32.89
N THR A 30 6.89 5.96 33.22
CA THR A 30 6.49 6.90 34.26
C THR A 30 6.11 8.25 33.65
N ASP A 31 5.57 9.16 34.47
CA ASP A 31 5.34 10.56 34.08
C ASP A 31 6.61 11.29 33.61
N VAL A 32 7.79 10.77 33.98
CA VAL A 32 9.10 11.37 33.64
C VAL A 32 9.66 10.80 32.33
N ALA A 33 9.38 9.55 32.02
CA ALA A 33 9.83 8.88 30.81
C ALA A 33 8.91 7.69 30.49
N SER A 34 8.27 7.72 29.32
CA SER A 34 7.52 6.60 28.75
C SER A 34 8.18 6.13 27.45
N HIS A 35 8.05 4.85 27.16
CA HIS A 35 8.57 4.24 25.94
C HIS A 35 7.43 3.49 25.25
N SER A 36 7.26 3.73 23.96
CA SER A 36 6.15 3.14 23.21
C SER A 36 6.63 2.17 22.15
N VAL A 37 5.84 1.14 21.88
CA VAL A 37 5.89 0.46 20.58
C VAL A 37 5.07 1.30 19.61
N SER A 38 5.58 1.58 18.43
CA SER A 38 4.87 2.33 17.39
C SER A 38 5.07 1.68 16.02
N PRO A 39 4.13 1.85 15.08
CA PRO A 39 4.42 1.53 13.70
C PRO A 39 5.54 2.44 13.18
N PHE A 40 6.40 1.87 12.33
CA PHE A 40 7.55 2.57 11.75
C PHE A 40 7.71 2.30 10.26
N ILE A 41 8.50 3.12 9.60
CA ILE A 41 9.04 2.87 8.25
C ILE A 41 10.46 3.44 8.19
N SER A 42 11.39 2.62 7.73
CA SER A 42 12.81 2.99 7.57
C SER A 42 13.26 2.77 6.14
N PHE A 43 13.82 3.81 5.54
CA PHE A 43 14.36 3.81 4.19
C PHE A 43 15.89 3.89 4.25
N TYR A 44 16.57 2.93 3.61
CA TYR A 44 18.02 2.91 3.49
C TYR A 44 18.42 3.06 2.03
N PHE A 45 19.26 4.04 1.73
CA PHE A 45 19.67 4.37 0.37
C PHE A 45 21.14 4.78 0.33
N PRO A 46 21.88 4.42 -0.74
CA PRO A 46 23.32 4.59 -0.76
C PRO A 46 23.70 6.06 -1.05
N PRO A 47 24.59 6.72 -0.27
CA PRO A 47 25.24 7.94 -0.72
C PRO A 47 25.98 7.74 -2.04
N LYS A 48 25.94 8.74 -2.93
CA LYS A 48 26.61 8.71 -4.23
C LYS A 48 27.67 9.81 -4.31
N PRO A 49 28.72 9.64 -5.13
CA PRO A 49 29.70 10.70 -5.35
C PRO A 49 29.02 11.96 -5.90
N GLY A 50 29.33 13.11 -5.30
CA GLY A 50 28.89 14.43 -5.78
C GLY A 50 27.39 14.75 -5.62
N ASN A 51 26.57 13.85 -5.06
CA ASN A 51 25.11 14.07 -4.95
C ASN A 51 24.65 14.56 -3.57
N HIS A 52 25.59 14.88 -2.68
CA HIS A 52 25.32 15.12 -1.26
C HIS A 52 24.28 16.23 -1.00
N VAL A 53 24.31 17.34 -1.75
CA VAL A 53 23.30 18.41 -1.64
C VAL A 53 21.93 17.93 -2.13
N GLU A 54 21.86 17.33 -3.31
CA GLU A 54 20.62 16.80 -3.90
C GLU A 54 19.97 15.77 -2.98
N ALA A 55 20.75 14.82 -2.45
CA ALA A 55 20.28 13.82 -1.52
C ALA A 55 19.72 14.44 -0.23
N THR A 56 20.39 15.46 0.32
CA THR A 56 19.93 16.15 1.54
C THR A 56 18.63 16.91 1.29
N LEU A 57 18.54 17.64 0.17
CA LEU A 57 17.32 18.35 -0.22
C LEU A 57 16.16 17.39 -0.46
N LEU A 58 16.42 16.23 -1.07
CA LEU A 58 15.41 15.20 -1.26
C LEU A 58 14.92 14.61 0.06
N MET A 59 15.80 14.41 1.05
CA MET A 59 15.39 13.99 2.39
C MET A 59 14.47 15.03 3.06
N LEU A 60 14.75 16.33 2.87
CA LEU A 60 13.87 17.41 3.35
C LEU A 60 12.52 17.40 2.61
N ASP A 61 12.51 17.18 1.29
CA ASP A 61 11.27 17.05 0.52
C ASP A 61 10.43 15.85 1.01
N VAL A 62 11.07 14.73 1.33
CA VAL A 62 10.40 13.53 1.90
C VAL A 62 9.84 13.83 3.28
N HIS A 63 10.59 14.54 4.13
CA HIS A 63 10.11 15.00 5.43
C HIS A 63 8.85 15.88 5.29
N GLU A 64 8.93 16.94 4.48
CA GLU A 64 7.83 17.89 4.29
C GLU A 64 6.59 17.21 3.70
N ALA A 65 6.77 16.28 2.76
CA ALA A 65 5.68 15.49 2.21
C ALA A 65 5.01 14.58 3.26
N PHE A 66 5.80 13.97 4.15
CA PHE A 66 5.25 13.19 5.26
C PHE A 66 4.49 14.08 6.25
N GLU A 67 5.07 15.20 6.65
CA GLU A 67 4.46 16.16 7.56
C GLU A 67 3.13 16.71 7.02
N GLN A 68 3.06 17.00 5.73
CA GLN A 68 1.83 17.46 5.10
C GLN A 68 0.68 16.44 5.22
N MET A 69 0.97 15.14 5.15
CA MET A 69 -0.06 14.09 5.34
C MET A 69 -0.56 14.00 6.77
N LEU A 70 0.25 14.38 7.75
CA LEU A 70 -0.12 14.39 9.17
C LEU A 70 -1.10 15.51 9.48
N GLY A 71 -1.07 16.61 8.73
CA GLY A 71 -1.91 17.79 8.95
C GLY A 71 -1.58 18.56 10.24
N LYS A 72 -0.52 18.16 10.96
CA LYS A 72 0.04 18.84 12.11
C LYS A 72 1.56 18.81 12.03
N PRO A 73 2.24 19.96 12.15
CA PRO A 73 3.68 19.99 12.14
C PRO A 73 4.27 19.42 13.43
N TYR A 74 5.52 18.96 13.35
CA TYR A 74 6.28 18.57 14.53
C TYR A 74 6.44 19.75 15.51
N THR A 75 6.66 19.47 16.78
CA THR A 75 6.82 20.50 17.82
C THR A 75 8.28 20.75 18.19
N ILE A 76 9.16 19.78 17.94
CA ILE A 76 10.59 19.86 18.24
C ILE A 76 11.39 19.44 17.01
N ALA A 77 12.47 20.15 16.73
CA ALA A 77 13.49 19.80 15.76
C ALA A 77 14.90 19.84 16.39
N THR A 78 15.87 19.14 15.81
CA THR A 78 17.27 19.25 16.23
C THR A 78 18.07 20.19 15.34
N HIS A 79 19.03 20.90 15.95
CA HIS A 79 20.00 21.69 15.18
C HIS A 79 20.95 20.73 14.43
N PRO A 80 21.19 20.89 13.11
CA PRO A 80 21.90 19.88 12.31
C PRO A 80 23.37 19.64 12.69
N VAL A 81 24.05 20.65 13.25
CA VAL A 81 25.43 20.52 13.74
C VAL A 81 25.52 20.13 15.22
N SER A 82 24.80 20.82 16.12
CA SER A 82 24.91 20.56 17.56
C SER A 82 24.02 19.41 18.07
N GLU A 83 23.11 18.93 17.22
CA GLU A 83 22.10 17.90 17.49
C GLU A 83 21.16 18.21 18.67
N ARG A 84 21.23 19.43 19.21
CA ARG A 84 20.40 19.85 20.34
C ARG A 84 18.94 20.08 19.89
N PRO A 85 17.96 19.60 20.68
CA PRO A 85 16.55 19.82 20.39
C PRO A 85 16.13 21.26 20.73
N TYR A 86 15.33 21.86 19.86
CA TYR A 86 14.67 23.16 20.06
C TYR A 86 13.24 23.12 19.52
N PRO A 87 12.35 24.03 19.96
CA PRO A 87 11.01 24.15 19.37
C PRO A 87 11.09 24.29 17.85
N TYR A 88 10.21 23.59 17.12
CA TYR A 88 10.19 23.66 15.67
C TYR A 88 9.83 25.07 15.20
N GLY A 89 10.53 25.57 14.17
CA GLY A 89 10.45 26.96 13.73
C GLY A 89 11.17 27.99 14.62
N SER A 90 11.86 27.56 15.69
CA SER A 90 12.69 28.45 16.51
C SER A 90 13.86 29.03 15.70
N SER A 91 14.25 30.27 15.99
CA SER A 91 15.46 30.90 15.42
C SER A 91 16.77 30.18 15.77
N ARG A 92 16.74 29.21 16.71
CA ARG A 92 17.86 28.33 17.02
C ARG A 92 18.01 27.17 16.03
N ILE A 93 16.98 26.88 15.26
CA ILE A 93 17.06 25.93 14.14
C ILE A 93 17.38 26.75 12.90
N PRO A 94 18.54 26.52 12.26
CA PRO A 94 18.86 27.20 11.01
C PRO A 94 17.89 26.76 9.91
N ASP A 95 17.80 27.56 8.84
CA ASP A 95 17.13 27.13 7.61
C ASP A 95 17.83 25.86 7.09
N LEU A 96 17.13 24.72 7.18
CA LEU A 96 17.70 23.42 6.85
C LEU A 96 18.03 23.30 5.36
N ARG A 97 17.28 23.95 4.47
CA ARG A 97 17.56 23.93 3.04
C ARG A 97 18.81 24.74 2.74
N LYS A 98 18.97 25.90 3.35
CA LYS A 98 20.22 26.67 3.26
C LYS A 98 21.40 25.89 3.83
N ALA A 99 21.24 25.29 5.02
CA ALA A 99 22.29 24.47 5.63
C ALA A 99 22.66 23.26 4.76
N ALA A 100 21.70 22.62 4.09
CA ALA A 100 21.94 21.53 3.16
C ALA A 100 22.76 21.96 1.93
N MET A 101 22.56 23.19 1.44
CA MET A 101 23.35 23.75 0.33
C MET A 101 24.79 24.08 0.73
N GLU A 102 25.02 24.36 2.02
CA GLU A 102 26.34 24.68 2.59
C GLU A 102 27.06 23.43 3.15
N ALA A 103 26.38 22.28 3.20
CA ALA A 103 26.91 21.05 3.78
C ALA A 103 28.07 20.47 2.95
N TYR A 104 29.12 20.02 3.62
CA TYR A 104 30.27 19.41 2.96
C TYR A 104 30.00 17.95 2.57
N GLU A 105 30.53 17.51 1.42
CA GLU A 105 30.33 16.15 0.90
C GLU A 105 30.90 15.07 1.84
N ALA A 106 32.02 15.37 2.49
CA ALA A 106 32.75 14.41 3.33
C ALA A 106 32.29 14.38 4.79
N GLU A 107 31.16 15.03 5.12
CA GLU A 107 30.59 15.05 6.47
C GLU A 107 29.24 14.33 6.50
N ALA A 108 28.71 14.01 7.67
CA ALA A 108 27.32 13.56 7.77
C ALA A 108 26.40 14.79 7.86
N PHE A 109 25.15 14.66 7.40
CA PHE A 109 24.13 15.69 7.62
C PHE A 109 22.93 15.05 8.31
N LEU A 110 22.61 15.55 9.50
CA LEU A 110 21.56 14.99 10.35
C LEU A 110 20.55 16.07 10.71
N PHE A 111 19.28 15.69 10.78
CA PHE A 111 18.23 16.56 11.30
C PHE A 111 17.07 15.67 11.73
N ASN A 112 16.50 15.93 12.90
CA ASN A 112 15.48 15.04 13.46
C ASN A 112 14.32 15.87 14.01
N PHE A 113 13.14 15.26 14.06
CA PHE A 113 11.92 15.87 14.56
C PHE A 113 11.22 14.96 15.55
N THR A 114 10.50 15.54 16.51
CA THR A 114 9.66 14.76 17.43
C THR A 114 8.44 15.53 17.91
N ASP A 115 7.41 14.75 18.20
CA ASP A 115 6.15 15.14 18.83
C ASP A 115 5.80 14.21 20.00
N GLU A 116 6.78 13.51 20.54
CA GLU A 116 6.60 12.50 21.58
C GLU A 116 5.74 13.00 22.75
N GLN A 117 6.01 14.22 23.25
CA GLN A 117 5.25 14.81 24.36
C GLN A 117 3.83 15.25 23.97
N ASN A 118 3.49 15.29 22.69
CA ASN A 118 2.18 15.70 22.16
C ASN A 118 1.32 14.48 21.73
N HIS A 119 1.35 13.40 22.52
CA HIS A 119 0.68 12.15 22.14
C HIS A 119 -0.84 12.22 22.02
N ARG A 120 -1.48 13.18 22.69
CA ARG A 120 -2.95 13.34 22.67
C ARG A 120 -3.47 13.84 21.33
N SER A 121 -2.63 14.51 20.55
CA SER A 121 -3.11 15.27 19.41
C SER A 121 -2.24 15.17 18.17
N SER A 122 -0.95 14.84 18.29
CA SER A 122 -0.09 14.64 17.13
C SER A 122 -0.26 13.22 16.58
N PRO A 123 -0.44 13.03 15.26
CA PRO A 123 -0.44 11.71 14.63
C PRO A 123 0.96 11.10 14.47
N THR A 124 2.02 11.84 14.79
CA THR A 124 3.41 11.38 14.68
C THR A 124 4.07 11.24 16.07
N THR A 125 5.21 10.55 16.07
CA THR A 125 6.08 10.38 17.24
C THR A 125 7.43 11.01 16.96
N ALA A 126 8.13 10.57 15.91
CA ALA A 126 9.45 11.07 15.57
C ALA A 126 9.82 10.81 14.10
N GLY A 127 10.74 11.62 13.58
CA GLY A 127 11.40 11.42 12.30
C GLY A 127 12.91 11.59 12.44
N TYR A 128 13.67 10.61 11.97
CA TYR A 128 15.13 10.58 12.01
C TYR A 128 15.69 10.60 10.60
N PHE A 129 16.63 11.49 10.34
CA PHE A 129 17.18 11.69 9.00
C PHE A 129 18.70 11.78 9.08
N TRP A 130 19.36 10.83 8.42
CA TRP A 130 20.81 10.74 8.42
C TRP A 130 21.34 10.56 7.01
N ARG A 131 22.01 11.59 6.49
CA ARG A 131 22.80 11.48 5.27
C ARG A 131 24.24 11.13 5.62
N HIS A 132 24.66 9.92 5.26
CA HIS A 132 26.06 9.52 5.37
C HIS A 132 26.90 10.10 4.23
N TRP A 133 28.20 10.29 4.47
CA TRP A 133 29.13 10.74 3.43
C TRP A 133 29.54 9.59 2.52
N PHE A 134 29.88 9.95 1.28
CA PHE A 134 30.61 9.06 0.39
C PHE A 134 32.11 9.19 0.65
N ASN A 135 32.87 8.08 0.69
CA ASN A 135 34.33 8.15 0.84
C ASN A 135 34.99 8.11 -0.56
N PRO A 136 35.44 9.26 -1.10
CA PRO A 136 36.01 9.31 -2.44
C PRO A 136 37.33 8.54 -2.56
N TYR A 137 38.09 8.42 -1.47
CA TYR A 137 39.39 7.74 -1.47
C TYR A 137 39.26 6.21 -1.56
N LYS A 138 38.24 5.63 -0.92
CA LYS A 138 37.99 4.19 -0.98
C LYS A 138 37.12 3.79 -2.19
N GLY A 139 36.58 4.76 -2.92
CA GLY A 139 35.66 4.53 -4.04
C GLY A 139 34.40 3.78 -3.63
N LYS A 140 34.03 3.80 -2.35
CA LYS A 140 32.87 3.09 -1.81
C LYS A 140 32.19 3.88 -0.69
N MET A 141 30.89 3.64 -0.58
CA MET A 141 30.07 3.98 0.58
C MET A 141 30.67 3.40 1.87
N GLN A 142 30.48 4.09 2.99
CA GLN A 142 30.83 3.57 4.33
C GLN A 142 29.62 3.03 5.10
N ALA A 143 28.43 3.54 4.74
CA ALA A 143 27.18 3.35 5.44
C ALA A 143 26.02 3.78 4.53
N TYR A 144 24.86 3.13 4.66
CA TYR A 144 23.63 3.63 4.07
C TYR A 144 23.22 4.96 4.70
N SER A 145 22.70 5.90 3.91
CA SER A 145 21.87 6.99 4.46
C SER A 145 20.51 6.44 4.87
N SER A 146 19.88 7.04 5.89
CA SER A 146 18.61 6.60 6.46
C SER A 146 17.57 7.73 6.55
N ILE A 147 16.30 7.34 6.39
CA ILE A 147 15.14 8.10 6.85
C ILE A 147 14.25 7.14 7.63
N THR A 148 13.94 7.45 8.88
CA THR A 148 13.03 6.65 9.72
C THR A 148 11.90 7.50 10.23
N PHE A 149 10.66 7.02 10.10
CA PHE A 149 9.49 7.65 10.69
C PHE A 149 8.82 6.71 11.69
N TYR A 150 8.44 7.26 12.84
CA TYR A 150 7.55 6.66 13.82
C TYR A 150 6.27 7.47 13.88
N TYR A 151 5.13 6.80 13.71
CA TYR A 151 3.81 7.43 13.65
C TYR A 151 2.81 6.67 14.50
N ARG A 152 1.61 7.21 14.70
CA ARG A 152 0.60 6.57 15.56
C ARG A 152 -0.23 5.58 14.78
N TRP A 153 -0.58 4.50 15.45
CA TRP A 153 -1.35 3.40 14.87
C TRP A 153 -2.73 3.82 14.38
N GLN A 154 -3.45 4.62 15.18
CA GLN A 154 -4.75 5.13 14.79
C GLN A 154 -4.67 5.97 13.51
N TRP A 155 -3.67 6.85 13.39
CA TRP A 155 -3.49 7.62 12.17
C TRP A 155 -3.20 6.73 10.96
N TRP A 156 -2.37 5.70 11.11
CA TRP A 156 -2.12 4.75 10.02
C TRP A 156 -3.40 4.02 9.61
N LEU A 157 -4.20 3.55 10.57
CA LEU A 157 -5.48 2.87 10.30
C LEU A 157 -6.41 3.73 9.45
N ASP A 158 -6.43 5.04 9.71
CA ASP A 158 -7.26 6.04 9.03
C ASP A 158 -6.68 6.49 7.68
N ASN A 159 -5.38 6.29 7.43
CA ASN A 159 -4.65 6.87 6.29
C ASN A 159 -3.83 5.85 5.47
N ARG A 160 -4.17 4.57 5.52
CA ARG A 160 -3.37 3.46 4.93
C ARG A 160 -3.00 3.69 3.46
N ASP A 161 -3.94 4.14 2.64
CA ASP A 161 -3.70 4.32 1.20
C ASP A 161 -2.82 5.53 0.91
N ALA A 162 -3.03 6.64 1.62
CA ALA A 162 -2.18 7.82 1.52
C ALA A 162 -0.73 7.50 1.97
N TRP A 163 -0.61 6.81 3.12
CA TRP A 163 0.67 6.33 3.63
C TRP A 163 1.36 5.39 2.63
N ARG A 164 0.64 4.43 2.04
CA ARG A 164 1.20 3.50 1.05
C ARG A 164 1.67 4.25 -0.19
N CYS A 165 0.88 5.18 -0.73
CA CYS A 165 1.29 6.03 -1.85
C CYS A 165 2.58 6.79 -1.54
N PHE A 166 2.69 7.36 -0.34
CA PHE A 166 3.92 8.01 0.12
C PHE A 166 5.11 7.05 0.14
N VAL A 167 4.97 5.87 0.75
CA VAL A 167 6.06 4.88 0.84
C VAL A 167 6.58 4.49 -0.54
N LEU A 168 5.68 4.11 -1.46
CA LEU A 168 6.08 3.70 -2.82
C LEU A 168 6.76 4.83 -3.58
N LYS A 169 6.30 6.08 -3.40
CA LYS A 169 6.94 7.26 -3.98
C LYS A 169 8.33 7.49 -3.44
N THR A 170 8.47 7.43 -2.12
CA THR A 170 9.72 7.67 -1.42
C THR A 170 10.77 6.61 -1.78
N ILE A 171 10.38 5.34 -1.92
CA ILE A 171 11.26 4.27 -2.43
C ILE A 171 11.86 4.66 -3.79
N ASP A 172 11.01 5.05 -4.74
CA ASP A 172 11.46 5.35 -6.10
C ASP A 172 12.22 6.67 -6.22
N LEU A 173 11.90 7.66 -5.38
CA LEU A 173 12.63 8.94 -5.31
C LEU A 173 14.04 8.74 -4.75
N LEU A 174 14.15 8.08 -3.60
CA LEU A 174 15.43 7.85 -2.94
C LEU A 174 16.29 6.83 -3.68
N LYS A 175 15.70 6.01 -4.56
CA LYS A 175 16.30 4.79 -5.08
C LYS A 175 16.77 3.91 -3.91
N ALA A 176 15.85 3.67 -2.98
CA ALA A 176 16.14 2.91 -1.77
C ALA A 176 16.60 1.49 -2.10
N ASP A 177 17.64 1.04 -1.41
CA ASP A 177 18.15 -0.32 -1.53
C ASP A 177 17.39 -1.27 -0.59
N GLN A 178 17.04 -0.79 0.59
CA GLN A 178 16.29 -1.56 1.58
C GLN A 178 15.27 -0.68 2.28
N VAL A 179 14.07 -1.21 2.51
CA VAL A 179 13.02 -0.53 3.26
C VAL A 179 12.32 -1.55 4.15
N TYR A 180 12.07 -1.16 5.40
CA TYR A 180 11.44 -2.00 6.41
C TYR A 180 10.31 -1.26 7.11
N SER A 181 9.19 -1.96 7.35
CA SER A 181 8.04 -1.46 8.07
C SER A 181 7.42 -2.55 8.92
N GLY A 182 6.90 -2.16 10.08
CA GLY A 182 6.32 -3.05 11.08
C GLY A 182 6.06 -2.26 12.35
N PHE A 183 6.16 -2.94 13.49
CA PHE A 183 6.19 -2.31 14.82
C PHE A 183 7.59 -2.37 15.39
N ALA A 184 8.06 -1.28 15.96
CA ALA A 184 9.33 -1.21 16.69
C ALA A 184 9.12 -0.37 17.95
N MET A 185 10.06 -0.45 18.90
CA MET A 185 10.11 0.55 19.96
C MET A 185 10.38 1.91 19.33
N ALA A 186 9.46 2.87 19.50
CA ALA A 186 9.68 4.24 19.05
C ALA A 186 10.87 4.81 19.82
N ASN A 187 11.94 5.14 19.10
CA ASN A 187 13.09 5.78 19.69
C ASN A 187 12.73 7.25 19.95
N PRO A 188 12.81 7.75 21.19
CA PRO A 188 12.55 9.16 21.45
C PRO A 188 13.82 10.00 21.28
N LEU A 189 13.66 11.26 20.89
CA LEU A 189 14.80 12.13 20.55
C LEU A 189 15.67 12.48 21.77
N GLN A 190 15.20 12.23 22.98
CA GLN A 190 15.91 12.56 24.20
C GLN A 190 17.12 11.62 24.39
N PHE A 191 18.31 12.14 24.09
CA PHE A 191 19.60 11.50 24.39
C PHE A 191 19.64 11.00 25.85
N GLY A 192 19.47 9.69 26.03
CA GLY A 192 19.48 9.05 27.35
C GLY A 192 18.55 7.85 27.48
N THR A 193 17.48 7.79 26.69
CA THR A 193 16.47 6.72 26.73
C THR A 193 16.84 5.49 25.92
N ARG A 194 17.79 5.57 24.97
CA ARG A 194 18.18 4.42 24.13
C ARG A 194 18.59 3.19 24.96
N SER A 195 19.25 3.40 26.10
CA SER A 195 19.57 2.32 27.05
C SER A 195 18.34 1.58 27.56
N ALA A 196 17.26 2.32 27.81
CA ALA A 196 15.97 1.76 28.22
C ALA A 196 15.23 1.11 27.06
N ILE A 197 15.25 1.72 25.87
CA ILE A 197 14.68 1.13 24.66
C ILE A 197 15.29 -0.26 24.37
N GLU A 198 16.60 -0.41 24.44
CA GLU A 198 17.27 -1.71 24.20
C GLU A 198 16.90 -2.78 25.23
N THR A 199 16.69 -2.35 26.48
CA THR A 199 16.23 -3.23 27.55
C THR A 199 14.78 -3.67 27.28
N TRP A 200 13.92 -2.75 26.84
CA TRP A 200 12.56 -3.05 26.43
C TRP A 200 12.52 -4.01 25.23
N GLU A 201 13.24 -3.68 24.15
CA GLU A 201 13.41 -4.51 22.95
C GLU A 201 13.74 -5.97 23.33
N ARG A 202 14.80 -6.16 24.13
CA ARG A 202 15.20 -7.51 24.56
C ARG A 202 14.20 -8.18 25.49
N SER A 203 13.50 -7.43 26.35
CA SER A 203 12.51 -7.99 27.28
C SER A 203 11.20 -8.41 26.62
N LEU A 204 10.83 -7.78 25.50
CA LEU A 204 9.56 -8.00 24.79
C LEU A 204 9.68 -9.07 23.70
N THR A 205 10.86 -9.28 23.13
CA THR A 205 11.12 -10.29 22.08
C THR A 205 10.78 -11.75 22.46
N PRO A 206 10.77 -12.17 23.75
CA PRO A 206 10.22 -13.47 24.14
C PRO A 206 8.69 -13.58 24.09
N ALA A 207 7.97 -12.46 23.95
CA ALA A 207 6.52 -12.40 23.88
C ALA A 207 6.00 -12.10 22.47
N PHE A 208 6.79 -11.45 21.60
CA PHE A 208 6.36 -10.98 20.28
C PHE A 208 7.39 -11.29 19.20
N TYR A 209 7.01 -12.07 18.18
CA TYR A 209 7.89 -12.33 17.02
C TYR A 209 7.96 -11.15 16.04
N GLY A 210 6.93 -10.31 16.02
CA GLY A 210 6.76 -9.18 15.08
C GLY A 210 7.34 -7.86 15.56
N LEU A 211 7.89 -7.80 16.78
CA LEU A 211 8.61 -6.62 17.26
C LEU A 211 9.93 -6.49 16.48
N ASP A 212 10.06 -5.45 15.67
CA ASP A 212 11.27 -5.17 14.92
C ASP A 212 12.30 -4.45 15.80
N ILE A 213 13.58 -4.73 15.57
CA ILE A 213 14.69 -4.02 16.20
C ILE A 213 15.25 -3.12 15.13
N ASP A 214 14.87 -1.84 15.16
CA ASP A 214 15.29 -0.86 14.18
C ASP A 214 16.10 0.23 14.86
N TYR A 215 17.42 0.17 14.69
CA TYR A 215 18.33 1.20 15.18
C TYR A 215 19.32 1.59 14.09
N ASP A 216 18.90 2.56 13.29
CA ASP A 216 19.62 3.05 12.12
C ASP A 216 21.06 3.47 12.43
N PHE A 217 21.33 4.05 13.61
CA PHE A 217 22.68 4.46 14.02
C PHE A 217 23.69 3.30 14.09
N VAL A 218 23.27 2.07 14.38
CA VAL A 218 24.18 0.91 14.40
C VAL A 218 24.05 0.09 13.13
N MET A 219 22.84 -0.01 12.59
CA MET A 219 22.55 -0.93 11.49
C MET A 219 23.03 -0.42 10.13
N HIS A 220 23.25 0.89 9.95
CA HIS A 220 23.55 1.47 8.63
C HIS A 220 24.77 0.86 7.92
N SER A 221 25.78 0.39 8.66
CA SER A 221 26.97 -0.27 8.11
C SER A 221 26.78 -1.76 7.91
N ASP A 222 26.04 -2.41 8.82
CA ASP A 222 25.80 -3.85 8.77
C ASP A 222 24.82 -4.25 7.67
N LEU A 223 23.92 -3.34 7.30
CA LEU A 223 22.97 -3.52 6.21
C LEU A 223 23.67 -3.60 4.84
N GLU A 224 24.92 -3.17 4.70
CA GLU A 224 25.70 -3.41 3.48
C GLU A 224 26.00 -4.91 3.27
N ASN A 225 26.11 -5.66 4.36
CA ASN A 225 26.53 -7.06 4.36
C ASN A 225 25.37 -8.04 4.15
N GLY A 226 24.13 -7.60 4.34
CA GLY A 226 22.93 -8.42 4.14
C GLY A 226 21.66 -7.69 4.56
N ILE A 227 20.53 -8.35 4.36
CA ILE A 227 19.23 -7.87 4.82
C ILE A 227 18.88 -8.44 6.19
N ARG A 228 17.97 -7.79 6.92
CA ARG A 228 17.40 -8.31 8.17
C ARG A 228 16.02 -8.96 7.93
N PRO A 229 15.56 -9.90 8.76
CA PRO A 229 14.25 -10.54 8.59
C PRO A 229 13.12 -9.52 8.73
N PRO A 230 12.28 -9.32 7.70
CA PRO A 230 11.17 -8.39 7.78
C PRO A 230 10.03 -8.94 8.64
N THR A 231 9.26 -8.04 9.26
CA THR A 231 8.10 -8.35 10.09
C THR A 231 6.76 -8.09 9.37
N TRP A 232 6.71 -7.08 8.49
CA TRP A 232 5.53 -6.79 7.67
C TRP A 232 5.88 -6.25 6.28
N GLY A 233 6.08 -4.94 6.12
CA GLY A 233 6.34 -4.28 4.84
C GLY A 233 7.83 -4.26 4.51
N PHE A 234 8.19 -4.67 3.29
CA PHE A 234 9.59 -4.82 2.90
C PHE A 234 9.83 -4.49 1.42
N LEU A 235 10.93 -3.78 1.13
CA LEU A 235 11.43 -3.65 -0.24
C LEU A 235 12.50 -4.72 -0.53
N LEU A 236 12.19 -5.64 -1.43
CA LEU A 236 13.20 -6.43 -2.12
C LEU A 236 13.64 -5.67 -3.38
N SER A 237 14.67 -4.83 -3.25
CA SER A 237 15.21 -4.09 -4.40
C SER A 237 15.90 -5.03 -5.39
N ASP A 238 16.05 -4.60 -6.65
CA ASP A 238 16.70 -5.42 -7.68
C ASP A 238 18.14 -5.85 -7.32
N PRO A 239 19.02 -4.97 -6.78
CA PRO A 239 20.36 -5.38 -6.37
C PRO A 239 20.36 -6.50 -5.32
N TRP A 240 19.38 -6.53 -4.40
CA TRP A 240 19.25 -7.59 -3.41
C TRP A 240 18.58 -8.84 -3.98
N ARG A 241 17.57 -8.68 -4.84
CA ARG A 241 16.94 -9.78 -5.57
C ARG A 241 17.95 -10.53 -6.45
N GLU A 242 18.85 -9.82 -7.12
CA GLU A 242 19.87 -10.42 -7.99
C GLU A 242 20.84 -11.31 -7.22
N LYS A 243 21.13 -10.99 -5.95
CA LYS A 243 21.92 -11.87 -5.06
C LYS A 243 21.21 -13.18 -4.72
N LEU A 244 19.88 -13.25 -4.87
CA LEU A 244 19.10 -14.50 -4.73
C LEU A 244 19.09 -15.33 -6.02
N ASP A 245 19.57 -14.79 -7.15
CA ASP A 245 19.45 -15.40 -8.48
C ASP A 245 17.99 -15.73 -8.88
N LEU A 246 17.06 -14.84 -8.52
CA LEU A 246 15.63 -15.00 -8.82
C LEU A 246 15.12 -13.85 -9.67
N THR A 247 14.32 -14.16 -10.69
CA THR A 247 13.53 -13.14 -11.41
C THR A 247 12.41 -12.58 -10.52
N ARG A 248 11.93 -11.37 -10.85
CA ARG A 248 10.75 -10.79 -10.16
C ARG A 248 9.52 -11.73 -10.20
N LYS A 249 9.33 -12.44 -11.31
CA LYS A 249 8.27 -13.45 -11.46
C LYS A 249 8.46 -14.64 -10.52
N GLN A 250 9.69 -15.17 -10.41
CA GLN A 250 9.96 -16.26 -9.48
C GLN A 250 9.76 -15.83 -8.02
N VAL A 251 10.08 -14.59 -7.65
CA VAL A 251 9.76 -14.07 -6.30
C VAL A 251 8.25 -14.10 -6.07
N GLN A 252 7.45 -13.62 -7.02
CA GLN A 252 5.98 -13.67 -6.93
C GLN A 252 5.44 -15.11 -6.83
N GLU A 253 6.02 -16.05 -7.58
CA GLU A 253 5.65 -17.47 -7.54
C GLU A 253 6.03 -18.13 -6.19
N ASN A 254 7.21 -17.83 -5.64
CA ASN A 254 7.65 -18.35 -4.34
C ASN A 254 6.85 -17.78 -3.17
N LEU A 255 6.35 -16.55 -3.30
CA LEU A 255 5.53 -15.88 -2.30
C LEU A 255 4.04 -15.92 -2.65
N ALA A 256 3.62 -16.88 -3.47
CA ALA A 256 2.23 -17.03 -3.88
C ALA A 256 1.36 -17.46 -2.70
N HIS A 257 0.90 -16.49 -1.92
CA HIS A 257 -0.01 -16.65 -0.80
C HIS A 257 -1.14 -15.61 -0.88
N PRO A 258 -2.43 -15.94 -0.60
CA PRO A 258 -3.55 -15.02 -0.76
C PRO A 258 -3.46 -13.76 0.10
N ARG A 259 -2.83 -13.86 1.29
CA ARG A 259 -2.59 -12.73 2.21
C ARG A 259 -1.35 -11.89 1.88
N ILE A 260 -0.52 -12.27 0.91
CA ILE A 260 0.68 -11.49 0.54
C ILE A 260 0.34 -10.60 -0.65
N SER A 261 0.61 -9.30 -0.52
CA SER A 261 0.53 -8.35 -1.62
C SER A 261 1.93 -7.98 -2.10
N ILE A 262 2.10 -7.91 -3.42
CA ILE A 262 3.35 -7.50 -4.06
C ILE A 262 3.05 -6.38 -5.04
N THR A 263 3.70 -5.24 -4.83
CA THR A 263 3.64 -4.09 -5.74
C THR A 263 4.98 -3.97 -6.46
N GLU A 264 4.93 -3.96 -7.79
CA GLU A 264 6.13 -3.81 -8.60
C GLU A 264 6.50 -2.33 -8.79
N LEU A 265 7.76 -2.01 -8.48
CA LEU A 265 8.35 -0.68 -8.55
C LEU A 265 9.49 -0.64 -9.57
N HIS A 266 9.97 0.56 -9.91
CA HIS A 266 11.14 0.69 -10.77
C HIS A 266 12.38 0.07 -10.13
N SER A 267 12.51 0.21 -8.81
CA SER A 267 13.66 -0.21 -8.01
C SER A 267 13.58 -1.63 -7.43
N GLY A 268 12.44 -2.33 -7.56
CA GLY A 268 12.26 -3.69 -7.07
C GLY A 268 10.82 -4.07 -6.76
N LEU A 269 10.62 -4.91 -5.74
CA LEU A 269 9.33 -5.42 -5.30
C LEU A 269 9.03 -4.96 -3.87
N TRP A 270 7.96 -4.19 -3.68
CA TRP A 270 7.40 -3.92 -2.37
C TRP A 270 6.46 -5.06 -1.95
N ILE A 271 6.75 -5.69 -0.82
CA ILE A 271 6.09 -6.90 -0.32
C ILE A 271 5.41 -6.57 1.02
N GLU A 272 4.11 -6.83 1.13
CA GLU A 272 3.34 -6.68 2.37
C GLU A 272 2.84 -8.06 2.84
N LEU A 273 3.15 -8.41 4.09
CA LEU A 273 2.74 -9.67 4.71
C LEU A 273 1.41 -9.51 5.47
N GLY A 274 0.30 -9.76 4.79
CA GLY A 274 -1.03 -9.48 5.35
C GLY A 274 -1.48 -8.04 5.12
N GLU A 275 -2.68 -7.73 5.60
CA GLU A 275 -3.31 -6.41 5.37
C GLU A 275 -2.70 -5.29 6.22
N GLN A 276 -2.04 -5.65 7.31
CA GLN A 276 -1.55 -4.72 8.32
C GLN A 276 -0.35 -5.32 9.09
N PRO A 277 0.51 -4.49 9.72
CA PRO A 277 1.56 -5.00 10.59
C PRO A 277 0.97 -5.69 11.82
N GLU A 278 1.69 -6.68 12.36
CA GLU A 278 1.29 -7.42 13.56
C GLU A 278 2.52 -7.68 14.45
N LEU A 279 2.31 -7.71 15.78
CA LEU A 279 3.36 -8.06 16.75
C LEU A 279 3.58 -9.56 16.90
N TYR A 280 2.69 -10.40 16.36
CA TYR A 280 2.75 -11.87 16.43
C TYR A 280 3.08 -12.40 17.83
N PRO A 281 2.11 -12.37 18.77
CA PRO A 281 2.28 -12.95 20.10
C PRO A 281 2.77 -14.40 20.02
N VAL A 282 3.82 -14.74 20.77
CA VAL A 282 4.47 -16.06 20.74
C VAL A 282 3.50 -17.18 21.11
N GLU A 283 2.52 -16.90 21.98
CA GLU A 283 1.47 -17.83 22.37
C GLU A 283 0.50 -18.21 21.25
N LEU A 284 0.53 -17.51 20.12
CA LEU A 284 -0.23 -17.84 18.90
C LEU A 284 0.60 -18.66 17.89
N GLY A 285 1.84 -19.01 18.23
CA GLY A 285 2.74 -19.80 17.40
C GLY A 285 3.53 -18.95 16.39
N VAL A 286 4.47 -19.60 15.71
CA VAL A 286 5.35 -18.94 14.74
C VAL A 286 4.53 -18.44 13.54
N PRO A 287 4.66 -17.17 13.11
CA PRO A 287 3.82 -16.60 12.08
C PRO A 287 4.21 -17.09 10.68
N GLU A 288 3.23 -17.65 9.97
CA GLU A 288 3.41 -18.29 8.66
C GLU A 288 3.96 -17.34 7.57
N LEU A 289 3.45 -16.11 7.47
CA LEU A 289 3.83 -15.19 6.39
C LEU A 289 5.30 -14.72 6.53
N PRO A 290 5.77 -14.29 7.73
CA PRO A 290 7.18 -14.05 7.96
C PRO A 290 8.06 -15.27 7.74
N MET A 291 7.63 -16.48 8.11
CA MET A 291 8.39 -17.71 7.81
C MET A 291 8.55 -17.95 6.31
N LEU A 292 7.48 -17.75 5.53
CA LEU A 292 7.49 -17.92 4.08
C LEU A 292 8.47 -16.93 3.42
N LEU A 293 8.39 -15.65 3.78
CA LEU A 293 9.30 -14.63 3.28
C LEU A 293 10.74 -14.89 3.73
N ASN A 294 10.96 -15.19 5.02
CA ASN A 294 12.29 -15.45 5.57
C ASN A 294 12.96 -16.66 4.88
N LYS A 295 12.20 -17.71 4.52
CA LYS A 295 12.74 -18.84 3.75
C LYS A 295 13.32 -18.41 2.39
N LEU A 296 12.66 -17.48 1.70
CA LEU A 296 13.15 -16.92 0.44
C LEU A 296 14.40 -16.06 0.66
N LEU A 297 14.40 -15.26 1.72
CA LEU A 297 15.41 -14.24 1.99
C LEU A 297 16.67 -14.78 2.70
N LYS A 298 16.61 -15.97 3.32
CA LYS A 298 17.70 -16.58 4.09
C LYS A 298 19.07 -16.54 3.39
N PRO A 299 19.21 -16.81 2.07
CA PRO A 299 20.53 -16.79 1.42
C PRO A 299 21.24 -15.42 1.41
N ILE A 300 20.50 -14.32 1.58
CA ILE A 300 21.03 -12.95 1.56
C ILE A 300 20.88 -12.24 2.92
N ARG A 301 20.40 -12.95 3.95
CA ARG A 301 20.26 -12.40 5.30
C ARG A 301 21.62 -12.19 5.93
N ASN A 302 21.82 -11.07 6.62
CA ASN A 302 22.99 -10.89 7.48
C ASN A 302 22.72 -11.57 8.82
N ASP A 303 23.18 -12.81 8.98
CA ASP A 303 23.03 -13.56 10.23
C ASP A 303 23.89 -13.00 11.38
N GLU A 304 24.98 -12.29 11.06
CA GLU A 304 25.91 -11.71 12.04
C GLU A 304 25.62 -10.24 12.35
N MET A 305 24.45 -9.73 11.96
CA MET A 305 24.06 -8.35 12.25
C MET A 305 23.96 -8.14 13.76
N GLY A 306 24.75 -7.21 14.29
CA GLY A 306 24.71 -6.88 15.70
C GLY A 306 23.45 -6.09 16.02
N LEU A 307 22.58 -6.60 16.88
CA LEU A 307 21.42 -5.86 17.41
C LEU A 307 21.79 -5.07 18.68
N LEU A 308 23.07 -4.74 18.82
CA LEU A 308 23.67 -4.13 20.00
C LEU A 308 23.78 -2.62 19.80
N GLY A 309 23.15 -1.80 20.64
CA GLY A 309 23.48 -0.37 20.67
C GLY A 309 24.36 0.00 21.87
N LEU A 310 24.02 -0.45 23.07
CA LEU A 310 24.83 -0.33 24.28
C LEU A 310 25.12 -1.73 24.85
N GLY A 311 26.39 -2.11 24.88
CA GLY A 311 26.80 -3.41 25.40
C GLY A 311 26.42 -3.63 26.86
N GLN A 312 25.93 -4.84 27.17
CA GLN A 312 25.73 -5.27 28.55
C GLN A 312 27.10 -5.45 29.24
N TRP A 313 27.25 -4.92 30.45
CA TRP A 313 28.44 -5.10 31.28
C TRP A 313 28.18 -6.15 32.37
N GLU A 314 29.25 -6.72 32.94
CA GLU A 314 29.13 -7.77 33.96
C GLU A 314 28.43 -7.25 35.22
N GLY A 315 27.28 -7.84 35.56
CA GLY A 315 26.46 -7.42 36.69
C GLY A 315 25.41 -6.36 36.36
N ASP A 316 25.19 -6.04 35.08
CA ASP A 316 24.07 -5.18 34.68
C ASP A 316 22.74 -5.85 35.04
N PRO A 317 21.87 -5.18 35.83
CA PRO A 317 20.57 -5.73 36.19
C PRO A 317 19.55 -5.74 35.03
N ASN A 318 19.92 -5.20 33.86
CA ASN A 318 19.06 -5.09 32.68
C ASN A 318 19.60 -5.95 31.54
N GLU A 319 18.82 -6.95 31.13
CA GLU A 319 19.15 -7.79 29.98
C GLU A 319 19.09 -6.98 28.68
N ARG A 320 20.12 -7.11 27.86
CA ARG A 320 20.17 -6.56 26.50
C ARG A 320 20.51 -7.69 25.53
N PHE A 321 20.38 -7.42 24.24
CA PHE A 321 20.88 -8.36 23.25
C PHE A 321 22.37 -8.61 23.47
N THR A 322 22.76 -9.86 23.25
CA THR A 322 24.15 -10.31 23.13
C THR A 322 24.35 -10.77 21.69
N ASP A 323 25.58 -11.01 21.22
CA ASP A 323 25.79 -11.54 19.87
C ASP A 323 25.05 -12.89 19.65
N PRO A 324 25.11 -13.86 20.60
CA PRO A 324 24.32 -15.09 20.47
C PRO A 324 22.81 -14.85 20.40
N ASP A 325 22.27 -13.95 21.25
CA ASP A 325 20.83 -13.63 21.20
C ASP A 325 20.45 -12.93 19.89
N SER A 326 21.32 -12.06 19.37
CA SER A 326 21.11 -11.37 18.09
C SER A 326 20.99 -12.38 16.95
N ARG A 327 21.92 -13.34 16.85
CA ARG A 327 21.85 -14.43 15.87
C ARG A 327 20.56 -15.24 15.99
N ARG A 328 20.19 -15.64 17.21
CA ARG A 328 18.97 -16.42 17.46
C ARG A 328 17.71 -15.64 17.09
N TRP A 329 17.68 -14.34 17.38
CA TRP A 329 16.57 -13.45 17.04
C TRP A 329 16.44 -13.20 15.54
N LEU A 330 17.56 -13.00 14.83
CA LEU A 330 17.57 -12.90 13.37
C LEU A 330 17.09 -14.21 12.73
N ALA A 331 17.44 -15.35 13.32
CA ALA A 331 16.96 -16.66 12.90
C ALA A 331 15.55 -17.02 13.42
N ARG A 332 14.79 -16.14 14.09
CA ARG A 332 13.51 -16.49 14.77
C ARG A 332 12.45 -17.12 13.85
N PHE A 333 12.51 -16.83 12.56
CA PHE A 333 11.59 -17.37 11.54
C PHE A 333 12.15 -18.59 10.79
N ASP A 334 13.33 -19.08 11.15
CA ASP A 334 13.89 -20.31 10.59
C ASP A 334 13.13 -21.53 11.11
N ALA A 335 13.07 -22.58 10.29
CA ALA A 335 12.37 -23.82 10.63
C ALA A 335 13.00 -24.51 11.86
N ASP A 336 14.31 -24.39 12.02
CA ASP A 336 15.14 -24.95 13.08
C ASP A 336 15.46 -23.95 14.21
N SER A 337 14.83 -22.77 14.19
CA SER A 337 15.01 -21.78 15.25
C SER A 337 14.55 -22.32 16.61
N ASP A 338 15.22 -21.89 17.67
CA ASP A 338 14.84 -22.17 19.05
C ASP A 338 14.26 -20.95 19.78
N TRP A 339 14.06 -19.82 19.09
CA TRP A 339 13.57 -18.60 19.75
C TRP A 339 12.06 -18.66 20.05
N PRO A 340 11.61 -18.23 21.26
CA PRO A 340 12.43 -17.80 22.40
C PRO A 340 13.02 -18.96 23.22
N SER A 341 12.36 -20.11 23.20
CA SER A 341 12.88 -21.40 23.68
C SER A 341 12.17 -22.53 22.95
N THR A 342 12.78 -23.72 22.88
CA THR A 342 12.16 -24.91 22.28
C THR A 342 10.83 -25.28 22.93
N GLN A 343 10.65 -25.00 24.23
CA GLN A 343 9.41 -25.30 24.95
C GLN A 343 8.26 -24.35 24.59
N LYS A 344 8.56 -23.07 24.34
CA LYS A 344 7.55 -22.05 24.00
C LYS A 344 7.25 -22.01 22.50
N ARG A 345 8.22 -22.37 21.66
CA ARG A 345 8.07 -22.33 20.22
C ARG A 345 7.19 -23.48 19.73
N PHE A 346 6.15 -23.16 18.98
CA PHE A 346 5.35 -24.14 18.26
C PHE A 346 4.79 -23.54 16.97
N ASN A 347 4.58 -24.37 15.97
CA ASN A 347 3.85 -23.97 14.77
C ASN A 347 2.36 -24.17 15.05
N ALA A 348 1.60 -23.08 15.11
CA ALA A 348 0.16 -23.19 15.20
C ALA A 348 -0.39 -23.83 13.92
N PRO A 349 -1.52 -24.58 14.01
CA PRO A 349 -2.24 -24.98 12.81
C PRO A 349 -2.55 -23.74 11.97
N PRO A 350 -2.53 -23.83 10.62
CA PRO A 350 -2.84 -22.70 9.77
C PRO A 350 -4.20 -22.14 10.20
N ALA A 351 -4.21 -20.87 10.62
CA ALA A 351 -5.42 -20.21 11.04
C ALA A 351 -6.43 -20.34 9.89
N LYS A 352 -7.58 -20.99 10.13
CA LYS A 352 -8.71 -20.88 9.21
C LYS A 352 -8.94 -19.38 9.06
N ALA A 353 -8.76 -18.85 7.85
CA ALA A 353 -8.90 -17.43 7.54
C ALA A 353 -10.13 -16.89 8.27
N ALA A 354 -9.90 -16.22 9.41
CA ALA A 354 -10.95 -15.85 10.32
C ALA A 354 -11.62 -14.62 9.73
N GLY A 355 -12.58 -14.82 8.83
CA GLY A 355 -13.63 -13.85 8.47
C GLY A 355 -13.23 -12.44 8.00
N GLN A 356 -11.95 -12.13 7.83
CA GLN A 356 -11.47 -10.91 7.19
C GLN A 356 -11.41 -11.22 5.69
N GLY A 357 -12.20 -10.48 4.91
CA GLY A 357 -12.50 -10.80 3.52
C GLY A 357 -11.22 -11.13 2.75
N LEU A 358 -11.15 -12.33 2.16
CA LEU A 358 -10.07 -12.68 1.25
C LEU A 358 -10.07 -11.67 0.09
N MET A 359 -9.27 -10.62 0.18
CA MET A 359 -8.83 -9.95 -1.03
C MET A 359 -7.94 -10.97 -1.77
N PRO A 360 -8.21 -11.27 -3.05
CA PRO A 360 -7.28 -12.06 -3.87
C PRO A 360 -5.90 -11.41 -3.84
N GLN A 361 -4.84 -12.11 -4.23
CA GLN A 361 -3.56 -11.47 -4.48
C GLN A 361 -3.73 -10.29 -5.44
N LEU A 362 -3.69 -9.07 -4.90
CA LEU A 362 -3.82 -7.86 -5.68
C LEU A 362 -2.44 -7.58 -6.27
N LYS A 363 -2.19 -8.09 -7.48
CA LYS A 363 -1.05 -7.67 -8.29
C LYS A 363 -1.20 -6.19 -8.58
N ARG A 364 -0.20 -5.41 -8.19
CA ARG A 364 -0.20 -3.95 -8.34
C ARG A 364 1.06 -3.48 -9.05
N ILE A 365 0.92 -2.43 -9.83
CA ILE A 365 1.97 -1.82 -10.63
C ILE A 365 1.80 -0.31 -10.56
N ILE A 366 2.90 0.43 -10.37
CA ILE A 366 2.86 1.90 -10.44
C ILE A 366 2.84 2.40 -11.89
N ALA A 367 2.23 3.55 -12.13
CA ALA A 367 2.31 4.20 -13.44
C ALA A 367 3.77 4.45 -13.88
N GLY A 368 4.02 4.43 -15.18
CA GLY A 368 5.34 4.49 -15.82
C GLY A 368 5.96 3.11 -16.06
N MET A 369 5.54 2.07 -15.32
CA MET A 369 6.03 0.70 -15.49
C MET A 369 5.31 -0.05 -16.62
N ALA A 370 6.00 -1.01 -17.24
CA ALA A 370 5.39 -1.92 -18.20
C ALA A 370 4.46 -2.92 -17.50
N CYS A 371 3.29 -3.16 -18.08
CA CYS A 371 2.31 -4.08 -17.57
C CYS A 371 2.85 -5.51 -17.57
N THR A 372 2.82 -6.19 -16.42
CA THR A 372 3.42 -7.52 -16.26
C THR A 372 2.60 -8.63 -16.93
N GLN A 373 1.30 -8.41 -17.12
CA GLN A 373 0.41 -9.37 -17.76
C GLN A 373 -0.78 -8.66 -18.40
N ALA A 374 -1.27 -9.21 -19.52
CA ALA A 374 -2.49 -8.70 -20.15
C ALA A 374 -3.70 -8.90 -19.22
N GLY A 375 -4.62 -7.93 -19.22
CA GLY A 375 -5.84 -7.99 -18.42
C GLY A 375 -6.50 -6.64 -18.22
N TRP A 376 -7.60 -6.63 -17.46
CA TRP A 376 -8.26 -5.42 -16.97
C TRP A 376 -7.62 -4.96 -15.66
N TRP A 377 -7.32 -3.67 -15.60
CA TRP A 377 -6.72 -3.02 -14.45
C TRP A 377 -7.51 -1.76 -14.12
N LEU A 378 -7.50 -1.38 -12.85
CA LEU A 378 -8.12 -0.16 -12.34
C LEU A 378 -7.12 0.64 -11.53
N ALA A 379 -7.22 1.97 -11.57
CA ALA A 379 -6.40 2.83 -10.73
C ALA A 379 -7.04 2.92 -9.33
N VAL A 380 -6.26 2.60 -8.30
CA VAL A 380 -6.71 2.57 -6.90
C VAL A 380 -7.17 3.97 -6.48
N GLY A 381 -8.31 4.04 -5.79
CA GLY A 381 -8.88 5.30 -5.30
C GLY A 381 -9.55 6.17 -6.36
N GLN A 382 -9.67 5.69 -7.62
CA GLN A 382 -10.24 6.47 -8.72
C GLN A 382 -11.40 5.74 -9.40
N THR A 383 -12.53 6.42 -9.55
CA THR A 383 -13.72 5.88 -10.24
C THR A 383 -13.54 5.88 -11.76
N ASN A 384 -14.12 4.90 -12.45
CA ASN A 384 -14.17 4.82 -13.92
C ASN A 384 -12.80 4.79 -14.62
N THR A 385 -11.76 4.30 -13.96
CA THR A 385 -10.40 4.15 -14.54
C THR A 385 -10.12 2.75 -15.10
N ARG A 386 -11.09 1.84 -15.01
CA ARG A 386 -10.97 0.45 -15.45
C ARG A 386 -10.69 0.36 -16.95
N ARG A 387 -9.54 -0.19 -17.33
CA ARG A 387 -9.12 -0.35 -18.73
C ARG A 387 -8.31 -1.62 -18.95
N ALA A 388 -8.32 -2.13 -20.18
CA ALA A 388 -7.50 -3.26 -20.57
C ALA A 388 -6.08 -2.81 -20.92
N PHE A 389 -5.10 -3.63 -20.55
CA PHE A 389 -3.69 -3.48 -20.90
C PHE A 389 -3.16 -4.75 -21.55
N LYS A 390 -2.21 -4.61 -22.47
CA LYS A 390 -1.40 -5.73 -22.99
C LYS A 390 -0.16 -5.91 -22.14
N ALA A 391 0.36 -7.14 -22.06
CA ALA A 391 1.66 -7.39 -21.44
C ALA A 391 2.75 -6.57 -22.16
N GLY A 392 3.59 -5.87 -21.40
CA GLY A 392 4.60 -4.94 -21.90
C GLY A 392 4.12 -3.51 -22.19
N GLU A 393 2.80 -3.24 -22.15
CA GLU A 393 2.25 -1.89 -22.34
C GLU A 393 2.57 -1.01 -21.13
N THR A 394 3.06 0.21 -21.34
CA THR A 394 3.32 1.15 -20.24
C THR A 394 2.02 1.61 -19.57
N MET A 395 1.93 1.46 -18.25
CA MET A 395 0.80 1.91 -17.45
C MET A 395 0.83 3.44 -17.31
N PRO A 396 -0.18 4.20 -17.78
CA PRO A 396 -0.14 5.66 -17.74
C PRO A 396 -0.50 6.20 -16.36
N SER A 397 -0.12 7.46 -16.10
CA SER A 397 -0.70 8.23 -15.00
C SER A 397 -2.14 8.61 -15.34
N VAL A 398 -3.01 8.72 -14.33
CA VAL A 398 -4.38 9.20 -14.52
C VAL A 398 -4.43 10.70 -14.21
N ASP A 399 -4.92 11.51 -15.16
CA ASP A 399 -4.91 12.98 -15.09
C ASP A 399 -5.73 13.55 -13.92
N SER A 400 -6.70 12.80 -13.39
CA SER A 400 -7.49 13.18 -12.21
C SER A 400 -6.81 12.89 -10.88
N ALA A 401 -5.59 12.35 -10.87
CA ALA A 401 -4.81 12.19 -9.64
C ALA A 401 -4.39 13.56 -9.08
N PRO A 402 -4.57 13.81 -7.78
CA PRO A 402 -4.03 14.99 -7.11
C PRO A 402 -2.55 15.19 -7.43
N ALA A 403 -2.13 16.45 -7.64
CA ALA A 403 -0.76 16.78 -7.97
C ALA A 403 0.22 16.16 -6.95
N GLY A 404 1.11 15.30 -7.43
CA GLY A 404 2.11 14.60 -6.60
C GLY A 404 1.72 13.22 -6.09
N GLN A 405 0.50 12.72 -6.35
CA GLN A 405 0.08 11.36 -6.01
C GLN A 405 0.42 10.36 -7.12
N LEU A 406 1.11 9.26 -6.78
CA LEU A 406 1.40 8.18 -7.72
C LEU A 406 0.11 7.45 -8.10
N THR A 407 -0.09 7.24 -9.39
CA THR A 407 -1.16 6.36 -9.88
C THR A 407 -0.74 4.90 -9.65
N LEU A 408 -1.43 4.22 -8.74
CA LEU A 408 -1.28 2.80 -8.49
C LEU A 408 -2.33 2.02 -9.27
N TRP A 409 -1.89 1.19 -10.20
CA TRP A 409 -2.75 0.28 -10.94
C TRP A 409 -2.85 -1.06 -10.22
N GLN A 410 -4.06 -1.57 -10.14
CA GLN A 410 -4.37 -2.85 -9.54
C GLN A 410 -5.06 -3.74 -10.58
N LEU A 411 -4.63 -5.00 -10.67
CA LEU A 411 -5.31 -5.97 -11.50
C LEU A 411 -6.73 -6.16 -10.97
N ASP A 412 -7.72 -6.01 -11.85
CA ASP A 412 -9.11 -6.19 -11.48
C ASP A 412 -9.39 -7.68 -11.20
N ALA A 413 -10.14 -7.98 -10.15
CA ALA A 413 -10.60 -9.35 -9.91
C ALA A 413 -11.60 -9.78 -11.00
N ASP A 414 -12.38 -8.83 -11.51
CA ASP A 414 -13.22 -9.03 -12.68
C ASP A 414 -12.41 -8.75 -13.96
N GLN A 415 -12.21 -9.79 -14.77
CA GLN A 415 -11.51 -9.69 -16.05
C GLN A 415 -12.48 -9.64 -17.26
N THR A 416 -13.78 -9.47 -17.03
CA THR A 416 -14.78 -9.36 -18.10
C THR A 416 -14.71 -7.98 -18.76
N ALA A 417 -14.83 -7.91 -20.09
CA ALA A 417 -14.91 -6.61 -20.75
C ALA A 417 -16.19 -5.87 -20.30
N PRO A 418 -16.15 -4.55 -20.07
CA PRO A 418 -17.34 -3.79 -19.73
C PRO A 418 -18.37 -3.96 -20.86
N GLU A 419 -19.65 -4.09 -20.49
CA GLU A 419 -20.73 -4.20 -21.46
C GLU A 419 -20.69 -3.01 -22.42
N PRO A 420 -20.76 -3.22 -23.75
CA PRO A 420 -20.75 -2.12 -24.70
C PRO A 420 -21.93 -1.16 -24.45
N ALA A 421 -21.74 0.13 -24.67
CA ALA A 421 -22.80 1.11 -24.42
C ALA A 421 -24.08 0.78 -25.20
N ARG A 422 -25.24 0.92 -24.55
CA ARG A 422 -26.57 0.77 -25.19
C ARG A 422 -27.09 2.08 -25.76
N HIS A 423 -26.36 3.17 -25.61
CA HIS A 423 -26.68 4.48 -26.15
C HIS A 423 -25.46 5.04 -26.89
N ALA A 424 -25.69 5.75 -27.98
CA ALA A 424 -24.65 6.42 -28.75
C ALA A 424 -25.26 7.54 -29.62
N HIS A 425 -24.51 8.61 -29.86
CA HIS A 425 -24.97 9.72 -30.70
C HIS A 425 -24.76 9.42 -32.19
N SER A 426 -25.49 10.14 -33.05
CA SER A 426 -25.19 10.13 -34.50
C SER A 426 -23.72 10.42 -34.78
N GLN A 427 -23.17 9.81 -35.83
CA GLN A 427 -21.76 9.87 -36.25
C GLN A 427 -20.76 9.16 -35.33
N GLU A 428 -21.17 8.75 -34.13
CA GLU A 428 -20.39 7.83 -33.31
C GLU A 428 -20.48 6.41 -33.88
N PRO A 429 -19.41 5.60 -33.76
CA PRO A 429 -19.43 4.20 -34.14
C PRO A 429 -20.39 3.43 -33.24
N ALA A 430 -21.24 2.57 -33.83
CA ALA A 430 -22.18 1.74 -33.09
C ALA A 430 -21.43 0.79 -32.13
N PRO A 431 -21.57 0.94 -30.80
CA PRO A 431 -20.89 0.08 -29.82
C PRO A 431 -21.39 -1.36 -29.83
N ARG A 432 -22.55 -1.60 -30.45
CA ARG A 432 -23.21 -2.90 -30.59
C ARG A 432 -23.73 -3.04 -32.01
N GLU A 433 -23.55 -4.22 -32.57
CA GLU A 433 -24.27 -4.64 -33.77
C GLU A 433 -25.76 -4.81 -33.45
N GLY A 434 -26.63 -4.38 -34.34
CA GLY A 434 -28.07 -4.60 -34.24
C GLY A 434 -28.90 -3.36 -34.53
N ARG A 435 -30.13 -3.36 -34.01
CA ARG A 435 -31.12 -2.31 -34.27
C ARG A 435 -31.00 -1.18 -33.25
N TRP A 436 -30.81 0.03 -33.76
CA TRP A 436 -30.73 1.27 -33.00
C TRP A 436 -32.00 2.09 -33.24
N GLU A 437 -32.69 2.46 -32.18
CA GLU A 437 -33.90 3.30 -32.18
C GLU A 437 -33.57 4.72 -31.73
N LEU A 438 -34.23 5.71 -32.31
CA LEU A 438 -34.16 7.07 -31.81
C LEU A 438 -34.79 7.15 -30.42
N GLU A 439 -34.11 7.77 -29.46
CA GLU A 439 -34.59 7.84 -28.07
C GLU A 439 -35.98 8.50 -27.98
N THR A 440 -36.17 9.62 -28.69
CA THR A 440 -37.41 10.40 -28.70
C THR A 440 -38.52 9.80 -29.57
N ASP A 441 -38.21 8.88 -30.49
CA ASP A 441 -39.22 8.18 -31.30
C ASP A 441 -38.71 6.78 -31.68
N SER A 442 -39.14 5.78 -30.91
CA SER A 442 -38.76 4.37 -31.12
C SER A 442 -39.12 3.77 -32.49
N CYS A 443 -40.00 4.42 -33.25
CA CYS A 443 -40.35 3.98 -34.60
C CYS A 443 -39.31 4.35 -35.65
N ILE A 444 -38.44 5.30 -35.34
CA ILE A 444 -37.32 5.67 -36.19
C ILE A 444 -36.15 4.78 -35.78
N SER A 445 -35.71 3.91 -36.70
CA SER A 445 -34.65 2.97 -36.41
C SER A 445 -33.69 2.76 -37.56
N CYS A 446 -32.48 2.30 -37.25
CA CYS A 446 -31.51 1.83 -38.22
C CYS A 446 -30.85 0.54 -37.73
N ILE A 447 -30.38 -0.29 -38.65
CA ILE A 447 -29.55 -1.46 -38.33
C ILE A 447 -28.11 -1.08 -38.64
N ARG A 448 -27.21 -1.35 -37.70
CA ARG A 448 -25.77 -1.09 -37.86
C ARG A 448 -24.97 -2.31 -37.47
N LEU A 449 -23.92 -2.57 -38.23
CA LEU A 449 -22.86 -3.49 -37.82
C LEU A 449 -22.01 -2.83 -36.72
N LEU A 450 -21.27 -3.65 -35.99
CA LEU A 450 -20.33 -3.16 -34.98
C LEU A 450 -19.38 -2.13 -35.61
N ASN A 451 -19.21 -0.98 -34.94
CA ASN A 451 -18.39 0.16 -35.36
C ASN A 451 -18.87 0.96 -36.58
N GLU A 452 -20.02 0.66 -37.18
CA GLU A 452 -20.58 1.53 -38.22
C GLU A 452 -21.13 2.82 -37.62
N LYS A 453 -20.95 3.94 -38.31
CA LYS A 453 -21.46 5.24 -37.84
C LYS A 453 -22.99 5.27 -37.81
N LEU A 454 -23.52 5.73 -36.69
CA LEU A 454 -24.96 5.97 -36.55
C LEU A 454 -25.41 7.15 -37.42
N SER A 455 -26.56 7.00 -38.07
CA SER A 455 -27.09 8.03 -38.98
C SER A 455 -27.54 9.28 -38.22
N THR A 456 -27.44 10.43 -38.88
CA THR A 456 -28.18 11.63 -38.46
C THR A 456 -29.66 11.46 -38.80
N HIS A 457 -30.54 12.08 -38.01
CA HIS A 457 -31.96 12.13 -38.31
C HIS A 457 -32.36 13.57 -38.64
N GLN A 458 -32.97 13.78 -39.82
CA GLN A 458 -33.31 15.12 -40.33
C GLN A 458 -32.14 16.12 -40.31
N GLY A 459 -30.93 15.64 -40.60
CA GLY A 459 -29.71 16.46 -40.61
C GLY A 459 -29.18 16.84 -39.22
N ARG A 460 -29.79 16.36 -38.13
CA ARG A 460 -29.35 16.63 -36.75
C ARG A 460 -28.71 15.40 -36.11
N THR A 461 -27.78 15.66 -35.20
CA THR A 461 -27.24 14.66 -34.29
C THR A 461 -28.32 14.31 -33.26
N VAL A 462 -28.60 13.03 -33.12
CA VAL A 462 -29.62 12.50 -32.21
C VAL A 462 -29.05 11.39 -31.33
N LEU A 463 -29.67 11.11 -30.20
CA LEU A 463 -29.29 9.99 -29.34
C LEU A 463 -30.03 8.72 -29.80
N TRP A 464 -29.25 7.69 -30.09
CA TRP A 464 -29.76 6.37 -30.44
C TRP A 464 -29.64 5.43 -29.25
N ARG A 465 -30.58 4.50 -29.15
CA ARG A 465 -30.61 3.42 -28.17
C ARG A 465 -30.62 2.07 -28.87
N TRP A 466 -29.73 1.18 -28.45
CA TRP A 466 -29.65 -0.18 -28.96
C TRP A 466 -30.81 -1.03 -28.42
N THR A 467 -31.39 -1.85 -29.28
CA THR A 467 -32.49 -2.76 -28.98
C THR A 467 -32.27 -4.13 -29.61
N VAL A 468 -32.89 -5.16 -29.04
CA VAL A 468 -32.84 -6.50 -29.61
C VAL A 468 -33.69 -6.59 -30.88
N THR A 469 -33.11 -7.19 -31.92
CA THR A 469 -33.78 -7.42 -33.20
C THR A 469 -34.80 -8.56 -33.01
N ARG A 470 -36.08 -8.18 -32.92
CA ARG A 470 -37.24 -9.08 -32.87
C ARG A 470 -38.36 -8.50 -33.73
N MET A 471 -39.41 -9.27 -33.99
CA MET A 471 -40.60 -8.80 -34.73
C MET A 471 -41.23 -7.62 -34.00
N ARG A 472 -41.37 -6.47 -34.66
CA ARG A 472 -41.90 -5.23 -34.07
C ARG A 472 -42.92 -4.58 -35.00
N ALA A 473 -43.78 -3.75 -34.44
CA ALA A 473 -44.76 -2.94 -35.17
C ALA A 473 -44.80 -1.52 -34.60
N CYS A 474 -45.13 -0.54 -35.43
CA CYS A 474 -45.13 0.87 -35.05
C CYS A 474 -46.54 1.42 -34.88
N SER A 475 -46.75 2.21 -33.81
CA SER A 475 -48.03 2.88 -33.57
C SER A 475 -48.46 3.69 -34.81
N GLY A 476 -49.72 3.52 -35.23
CA GLY A 476 -50.24 4.12 -36.46
C GLY A 476 -50.06 3.29 -37.75
N GLU A 477 -49.28 2.21 -37.71
CA GLU A 477 -49.18 1.25 -38.82
C GLU A 477 -50.13 0.06 -38.62
N PRO A 478 -50.59 -0.62 -39.68
CA PRO A 478 -51.38 -1.85 -39.55
C PRO A 478 -50.55 -2.97 -38.92
N CYS A 479 -51.17 -3.70 -37.99
CA CYS A 479 -50.55 -4.80 -37.25
C CYS A 479 -50.08 -5.91 -38.22
N PRO A 480 -48.76 -6.18 -38.29
CA PRO A 480 -48.20 -7.10 -39.28
C PRO A 480 -48.44 -8.58 -38.94
N TYR A 481 -48.60 -8.92 -37.64
CA TYR A 481 -48.82 -10.29 -37.17
C TYR A 481 -49.86 -10.27 -36.05
N PRO A 482 -50.84 -11.18 -36.02
CA PRO A 482 -51.73 -11.27 -34.88
C PRO A 482 -50.99 -11.79 -33.64
N GLY A 483 -51.41 -11.37 -32.45
CA GLY A 483 -50.88 -11.88 -31.19
C GLY A 483 -50.65 -10.82 -30.12
N ALA A 484 -49.85 -11.19 -29.12
CA ALA A 484 -49.47 -10.31 -28.02
C ALA A 484 -48.34 -9.37 -28.45
N TYR A 485 -48.43 -8.12 -28.01
CA TYR A 485 -47.41 -7.10 -28.18
C TYR A 485 -47.11 -6.45 -26.83
N ILE A 486 -45.83 -6.24 -26.53
CA ILE A 486 -45.37 -5.61 -25.29
C ILE A 486 -44.61 -4.32 -25.58
N PHE A 487 -44.68 -3.38 -24.64
CA PHE A 487 -43.89 -2.15 -24.68
C PHE A 487 -42.67 -2.29 -23.77
N GLU A 488 -41.48 -2.46 -24.35
CA GLU A 488 -40.26 -2.76 -23.60
C GLU A 488 -39.76 -1.63 -22.69
N ARG A 489 -40.22 -0.37 -22.86
CA ARG A 489 -39.72 0.74 -22.02
C ARG A 489 -40.38 0.80 -20.64
N LYS A 490 -41.49 0.08 -20.43
CA LYS A 490 -42.24 0.07 -19.16
C LYS A 490 -42.84 -1.32 -18.97
N GLU A 491 -42.36 -2.03 -17.95
CA GLU A 491 -42.84 -3.38 -17.65
C GLU A 491 -44.36 -3.41 -17.41
N GLY A 492 -45.00 -4.49 -17.84
CA GLY A 492 -46.43 -4.74 -17.61
C GLY A 492 -47.39 -4.16 -18.65
N ILE A 493 -46.92 -3.41 -19.66
CA ILE A 493 -47.79 -2.92 -20.74
C ILE A 493 -47.80 -3.92 -21.89
N ARG A 494 -48.93 -4.62 -22.02
CA ARG A 494 -49.18 -5.65 -23.05
C ARG A 494 -50.53 -5.40 -23.73
N VAL A 495 -50.57 -5.55 -25.05
CA VAL A 495 -51.78 -5.40 -25.87
C VAL A 495 -51.91 -6.58 -26.82
N HIS A 496 -53.13 -7.06 -27.03
CA HIS A 496 -53.41 -8.05 -28.06
C HIS A 496 -53.95 -7.37 -29.31
N MET A 497 -53.33 -7.69 -30.46
CA MET A 497 -53.66 -7.06 -31.72
C MET A 497 -54.03 -8.12 -32.77
N ASN A 498 -55.10 -7.85 -33.50
CA ASN A 498 -55.48 -8.63 -34.67
C ASN A 498 -54.73 -8.14 -35.90
N TYR A 499 -54.51 -9.05 -36.85
CA TYR A 499 -53.84 -8.71 -38.13
C TYR A 499 -54.54 -7.54 -38.84
N GLY A 500 -53.75 -6.57 -39.28
CA GLY A 500 -54.22 -5.38 -40.01
C GLY A 500 -54.83 -4.26 -39.15
N VAL A 501 -55.07 -4.49 -37.85
CA VAL A 501 -55.56 -3.43 -36.94
C VAL A 501 -54.46 -2.40 -36.70
N VAL A 502 -54.80 -1.11 -36.71
CA VAL A 502 -53.83 -0.04 -36.49
C VAL A 502 -53.23 -0.15 -35.10
N MET A 503 -51.90 -0.14 -35.00
CA MET A 503 -51.17 -0.23 -33.75
C MET A 503 -51.48 0.98 -32.84
N THR A 504 -51.79 0.71 -31.57
CA THR A 504 -52.21 1.73 -30.60
C THR A 504 -51.06 2.64 -30.18
N THR A 505 -51.37 3.90 -29.85
CA THR A 505 -50.44 4.82 -29.20
C THR A 505 -50.44 4.60 -27.68
N LEU A 506 -49.35 4.96 -27.01
CA LEU A 506 -49.25 4.89 -25.55
C LEU A 506 -49.22 6.31 -24.99
N GLU A 507 -50.18 6.66 -24.14
CA GLU A 507 -50.28 8.00 -23.53
C GLU A 507 -50.28 9.15 -24.57
N GLY A 508 -50.77 8.88 -25.78
CA GLY A 508 -50.79 9.85 -26.90
C GLY A 508 -49.50 9.90 -27.73
N GLU A 509 -48.47 9.15 -27.35
CA GLU A 509 -47.20 9.09 -28.05
C GLU A 509 -47.07 7.90 -29.00
N ARG A 510 -46.27 8.08 -30.05
CA ARG A 510 -45.96 7.04 -31.04
C ARG A 510 -44.87 6.11 -30.49
N VAL A 511 -45.18 4.83 -30.35
CA VAL A 511 -44.25 3.83 -29.79
C VAL A 511 -44.05 2.64 -30.72
N SER A 512 -42.90 1.98 -30.59
CA SER A 512 -42.61 0.67 -31.20
C SER A 512 -43.01 -0.44 -30.23
N TRP A 513 -43.84 -1.34 -30.73
CA TRP A 513 -44.35 -2.52 -30.02
C TRP A 513 -43.53 -3.75 -30.40
N LEU A 514 -43.17 -4.57 -29.42
CA LEU A 514 -42.48 -5.84 -29.62
C LEU A 514 -43.49 -6.99 -29.65
N TRP A 515 -43.50 -7.78 -30.72
CA TRP A 515 -44.32 -8.98 -30.80
C TRP A 515 -43.77 -10.07 -29.85
N ASP A 516 -44.66 -10.59 -29.01
CA ASP A 516 -44.35 -11.51 -27.91
C ASP A 516 -44.91 -12.93 -28.15
N GLY A 517 -45.59 -13.15 -29.28
CA GLY A 517 -46.07 -14.46 -29.70
C GLY A 517 -47.56 -14.52 -30.02
N MET A 518 -47.99 -15.66 -30.57
CA MET A 518 -49.39 -16.01 -30.76
C MET A 518 -49.94 -16.56 -29.45
N GLU A 519 -50.67 -15.73 -28.71
CA GLU A 519 -51.46 -16.15 -27.56
C GLU A 519 -52.95 -15.86 -27.82
N PRO A 520 -53.87 -16.73 -27.36
CA PRO A 520 -55.30 -16.47 -27.46
C PRO A 520 -55.65 -15.22 -26.63
N PRO A 521 -56.59 -14.37 -27.09
CA PRO A 521 -57.03 -13.23 -26.31
C PRO A 521 -57.57 -13.70 -24.95
N PRO A 522 -57.35 -12.95 -23.85
CA PRO A 522 -57.94 -13.29 -22.56
C PRO A 522 -59.47 -13.33 -22.70
N ASP A 523 -60.10 -14.40 -22.21
CA ASP A 523 -61.56 -14.56 -22.24
C ASP A 523 -62.24 -13.32 -21.64
N GLU A 524 -63.09 -12.67 -22.43
CA GLU A 524 -63.94 -11.56 -21.97
C GLU A 524 -64.98 -12.11 -20.99
N GLY A 525 -64.79 -11.83 -19.69
CA GLY A 525 -65.76 -12.10 -18.62
C GLY A 525 -66.71 -10.93 -18.40
#